data_AF-A0A4D6KHE2-F1
#
_entry.id   AF-A0A4D6KHE2-F1
#
_cell.length_a   1.000
_cell.length_b   1.000
_cell.length_c   1.000
_cell.angle_alpha   90.00
_cell.angle_beta   90.00
_cell.angle_gamma   90.00
#
_symmetry.space_group_name_H-M   'P 1'
#
loop_
_entity.id
_entity.type
_entity.pdbx_description
1 polymer ?
#
loop_
_entity_poly.entity_id
_entity_poly.type
_entity_poly.pdbx_seq_one_letter_code
_entity_poly.pdbx_strand_id
1 'polypeptide(L)'
;MSDDPELRVSKIRNGTVIDHIPGGQALNVLAIIGIDGTSGEEVSVAMNIPSDRLGKKDIVKVEGRELSQNEVDVLSLIAPAATINIVREFDVAEKHRVERPGRVQGVLECPNRNCITTESEPVDSAFEVLDDGVRCEYCDTIIREDIAAHILVS
;
A
#
# COMPACT_ATOMS: atom_id res chain seq x y z
N MET A 1 16.09 22.38 -26.81
CA MET A 1 15.51 21.03 -26.72
C MET A 1 14.98 20.95 -25.32
N SER A 2 13.66 20.88 -25.16
CA SER A 2 13.02 20.93 -23.86
C SER A 2 13.32 19.63 -23.13
N ASP A 3 13.97 19.73 -21.97
CA ASP A 3 14.09 18.62 -21.03
C ASP A 3 12.68 18.32 -20.50
N ASP A 4 11.93 17.52 -21.25
CA ASP A 4 10.76 16.84 -20.71
C ASP A 4 11.33 15.88 -19.65
N PRO A 5 11.03 16.06 -18.35
CA PRO A 5 11.55 15.16 -17.33
C PRO A 5 11.05 13.77 -17.70
N GLU A 6 11.96 12.90 -18.15
CA GLU A 6 11.62 11.59 -18.70
C GLU A 6 10.60 10.90 -17.80
N LEU A 7 9.36 10.83 -18.28
CA LEU A 7 8.35 9.98 -17.69
C LEU A 7 8.87 8.56 -17.84
N ARG A 8 9.51 8.03 -16.79
CA ARG A 8 10.07 6.67 -16.78
C ARG A 8 9.03 5.58 -17.06
N VAL A 9 7.74 5.94 -16.97
CA VAL A 9 6.58 5.08 -17.22
C VAL A 9 5.49 5.91 -17.90
N SER A 10 4.88 5.37 -18.96
CA SER A 10 3.76 5.98 -19.69
C SER A 10 2.57 6.35 -18.80
N LYS A 11 1.74 7.29 -19.25
CA LYS A 11 0.44 7.56 -18.61
C LYS A 11 -0.50 6.36 -18.84
N ILE A 12 -1.30 6.03 -17.82
CA ILE A 12 -2.37 5.03 -17.94
C ILE A 12 -3.65 5.71 -18.42
N ARG A 13 -4.56 4.96 -19.07
CA ARG A 13 -5.85 5.49 -19.52
C ARG A 13 -6.89 5.50 -18.41
N ASN A 14 -7.07 4.37 -17.73
CA ASN A 14 -8.04 4.19 -16.66
C ASN A 14 -7.40 3.35 -15.54
N GLY A 15 -7.59 3.70 -14.27
CA GLY A 15 -7.08 2.93 -13.13
C GLY A 15 -6.54 3.79 -11.99
N THR A 16 -5.57 3.27 -11.24
CA THR A 16 -5.02 3.91 -10.04
C THR A 16 -3.52 4.18 -10.16
N VAL A 17 -3.08 5.37 -9.76
CA VAL A 17 -1.67 5.73 -9.60
C VAL A 17 -1.37 6.02 -8.14
N ILE A 18 -0.49 5.22 -7.54
CA ILE A 18 0.04 5.40 -6.19
C ILE A 18 1.44 6.01 -6.33
N ASP A 19 1.57 7.29 -5.99
CA ASP A 19 2.84 8.03 -6.03
C ASP A 19 3.31 8.36 -4.61
N HIS A 20 4.57 8.77 -4.45
CA HIS A 20 5.20 9.12 -3.17
C HIS A 20 5.26 7.96 -2.18
N ILE A 21 5.38 6.74 -2.69
CA ILE A 21 5.72 5.56 -1.89
C ILE A 21 7.20 5.71 -1.46
N PRO A 22 7.57 5.42 -0.19
CA PRO A 22 8.98 5.40 0.20
C PRO A 22 9.80 4.44 -0.67
N GLY A 23 11.04 4.81 -0.99
CA GLY A 23 11.91 3.99 -1.86
C GLY A 23 12.06 2.55 -1.35
N GLY A 24 11.79 1.57 -2.21
CA GLY A 24 11.89 0.13 -1.90
C GLY A 24 10.63 -0.51 -1.31
N GLN A 25 9.51 0.22 -1.21
CA GLN A 25 8.26 -0.27 -0.63
C GLN A 25 7.19 -0.66 -1.67
N ALA A 26 7.42 -0.47 -2.97
CA ALA A 26 6.41 -0.78 -4.00
C ALA A 26 5.91 -2.23 -3.96
N LEU A 27 6.78 -3.20 -3.68
CA LEU A 27 6.38 -4.61 -3.62
C LEU A 27 5.47 -4.90 -2.42
N ASN A 28 5.72 -4.26 -1.29
CA ASN A 28 4.86 -4.35 -0.11
C ASN A 28 3.49 -3.70 -0.39
N VAL A 29 3.48 -2.59 -1.12
CA VAL A 29 2.25 -1.94 -1.59
C VAL A 29 1.43 -2.88 -2.48
N LEU A 30 2.06 -3.57 -3.44
CA LEU A 30 1.39 -4.56 -4.30
C LEU A 30 0.80 -5.73 -3.49
N ALA A 31 1.56 -6.25 -2.52
CA ALA A 31 1.08 -7.30 -1.63
C ALA A 31 -0.16 -6.88 -0.83
N ILE A 32 -0.18 -5.66 -0.27
CA ILE A 32 -1.33 -5.13 0.48
C ILE A 32 -2.60 -5.11 -0.37
N ILE A 33 -2.49 -4.72 -1.65
CA ILE A 33 -3.64 -4.63 -2.55
C ILE A 33 -3.93 -5.95 -3.28
N GLY A 34 -3.28 -7.05 -2.86
CA GLY A 34 -3.51 -8.39 -3.40
C GLY A 34 -3.13 -8.52 -4.88
N ILE A 35 -2.06 -7.85 -5.31
CA ILE A 35 -1.52 -7.97 -6.67
C ILE A 35 -0.17 -8.69 -6.62
N ASP A 36 -0.14 -9.92 -7.11
CA ASP A 36 1.04 -10.79 -7.14
C ASP A 36 1.60 -11.04 -8.57
N GLY A 37 0.89 -10.53 -9.59
CA GLY A 37 1.22 -10.69 -11.00
C GLY A 37 0.58 -11.92 -11.68
N THR A 38 -0.25 -12.70 -10.98
CA THR A 38 -0.93 -13.87 -11.53
C THR A 38 -2.36 -13.59 -12.00
N SER A 39 -2.98 -12.54 -11.45
CA SER A 39 -4.38 -12.15 -11.67
C SER A 39 -4.65 -11.38 -12.96
N GLY A 40 -3.60 -11.07 -13.74
CA GLY A 40 -3.71 -10.53 -15.10
C GLY A 40 -3.89 -9.01 -15.20
N GLU A 41 -3.82 -8.28 -14.08
CA GLU A 41 -3.79 -6.82 -14.08
C GLU A 41 -2.52 -6.28 -14.76
N GLU A 42 -2.68 -5.26 -15.58
CA GLU A 42 -1.55 -4.51 -16.14
C GLU A 42 -1.02 -3.54 -15.09
N VAL A 43 0.24 -3.75 -14.68
CA VAL A 43 0.87 -3.00 -13.59
C VAL A 43 2.21 -2.46 -14.05
N SER A 44 2.46 -1.19 -13.76
CA SER A 44 3.78 -0.57 -13.94
C SER A 44 4.36 -0.13 -12.61
N VAL A 45 5.60 -0.53 -12.35
CA VAL A 45 6.33 -0.18 -11.12
C VAL A 45 7.62 0.56 -11.48
N ALA A 46 7.84 1.70 -10.84
CA ALA A 46 9.13 2.39 -10.85
C ALA A 46 9.65 2.47 -9.42
N MET A 47 10.78 1.81 -9.13
CA MET A 47 11.35 1.74 -7.78
C MET A 47 12.64 2.55 -7.65
N ASN A 48 12.87 3.08 -6.45
CA ASN A 48 14.08 3.79 -6.05
C ASN A 48 14.46 4.96 -6.97
N ILE A 49 13.45 5.63 -7.54
CA ILE A 49 13.66 6.78 -8.41
C ILE A 49 13.94 8.03 -7.56
N PRO A 50 14.73 9.00 -8.05
CA PRO A 50 14.98 10.24 -7.33
C PRO A 50 13.68 10.97 -6.96
N SER A 51 13.64 11.56 -5.77
CA SER A 51 12.52 12.38 -5.30
C SER A 51 13.04 13.58 -4.51
N ASP A 52 12.60 14.78 -4.87
CA ASP A 52 12.95 16.00 -4.12
C ASP A 52 12.39 15.97 -2.69
N ARG A 53 11.25 15.31 -2.48
CA ARG A 53 10.55 15.25 -1.19
C ARG A 53 11.02 14.11 -0.29
N LEU A 54 11.34 12.95 -0.88
CA LEU A 54 11.63 11.71 -0.13
C LEU A 54 13.09 11.24 -0.29
N GLY A 55 13.90 11.93 -1.09
CA GLY A 55 15.22 11.46 -1.54
C GLY A 55 15.11 10.36 -2.60
N LYS A 56 14.44 9.26 -2.25
CA LYS A 56 14.02 8.20 -3.18
C LYS A 56 12.55 7.87 -2.98
N LYS A 57 11.84 7.60 -4.08
CA LYS A 57 10.46 7.14 -4.04
C LYS A 57 10.24 5.96 -4.97
N ASP A 58 9.11 5.30 -4.77
CA ASP A 58 8.53 4.37 -5.72
C ASP A 58 7.20 4.92 -6.26
N ILE A 59 6.77 4.38 -7.40
CA ILE A 59 5.48 4.63 -8.03
C ILE A 59 4.90 3.29 -8.47
N VAL A 60 3.62 3.07 -8.17
CA VAL A 60 2.84 1.94 -8.67
C VAL A 60 1.67 2.47 -9.51
N LYS A 61 1.45 1.91 -10.69
CA LYS A 61 0.28 2.18 -11.52
C LYS A 61 -0.43 0.86 -11.81
N VAL A 62 -1.74 0.82 -11.59
CA VAL A 62 -2.59 -0.34 -11.84
C VAL A 62 -3.65 0.07 -12.85
N GLU A 63 -3.67 -0.55 -14.02
CA GLU A 63 -4.67 -0.25 -15.06
C GLU A 63 -6.00 -0.97 -14.79
N GLY A 64 -7.12 -0.33 -15.16
CA GLY A 64 -8.45 -0.92 -15.11
C GLY A 64 -9.03 -1.14 -13.70
N ARG A 65 -8.30 -0.82 -12.63
CA ARG A 65 -8.72 -0.99 -11.23
C ARG A 65 -8.63 0.33 -10.46
N GLU A 66 -9.73 0.66 -9.81
CA GLU A 66 -9.81 1.73 -8.79
C GLU A 66 -9.74 1.07 -7.41
N LEU A 67 -8.78 1.48 -6.58
CA LEU A 67 -8.65 0.93 -5.23
C LEU A 67 -9.81 1.35 -4.33
N SER A 68 -10.27 0.44 -3.48
CA SER A 68 -11.24 0.72 -2.42
C SER A 68 -10.62 1.53 -1.28
N GLN A 69 -11.46 2.26 -0.53
CA GLN A 69 -10.98 3.03 0.62
C GLN A 69 -10.24 2.18 1.66
N ASN A 70 -10.67 0.92 1.87
CA ASN A 70 -10.00 0.02 2.80
C ASN A 70 -8.56 -0.30 2.36
N GLU A 71 -8.35 -0.54 1.06
CA GLU A 71 -7.00 -0.76 0.52
C GLU A 71 -6.15 0.50 0.65
N VAL A 72 -6.74 1.68 0.38
CA VAL A 72 -6.09 2.98 0.58
C VAL A 72 -5.65 3.18 2.03
N ASP A 73 -6.52 2.91 2.99
CA ASP A 73 -6.25 3.17 4.40
C ASP A 73 -5.10 2.31 4.94
N VAL A 74 -4.99 1.05 4.51
CA VAL A 74 -3.91 0.15 4.93
C VAL A 74 -2.55 0.61 4.37
N LEU A 75 -2.53 1.19 3.16
CA LEU A 75 -1.31 1.75 2.59
C LEU A 75 -0.70 2.87 3.45
N SER A 76 -1.52 3.57 4.24
CA SER A 76 -1.04 4.63 5.14
C SER A 76 -0.02 4.14 6.17
N LEU A 77 -0.07 2.84 6.55
CA LEU A 77 0.83 2.26 7.53
C LEU A 77 2.27 2.13 7.04
N ILE A 78 2.45 1.96 5.72
CA ILE A 78 3.77 1.73 5.10
C ILE A 78 4.20 2.92 4.25
N ALA A 79 3.24 3.58 3.62
CA ALA A 79 3.47 4.71 2.73
C ALA A 79 2.60 5.92 3.14
N PRO A 80 2.78 6.49 4.35
CA PRO A 80 1.96 7.61 4.85
C PRO A 80 2.11 8.90 4.01
N ALA A 81 3.19 9.01 3.23
CA ALA A 81 3.41 10.12 2.31
C ALA A 81 2.76 9.91 0.93
N ALA A 82 2.18 8.73 0.67
CA ALA A 82 1.64 8.36 -0.62
C ALA A 82 0.48 9.27 -1.04
N THR A 83 0.29 9.37 -2.34
CA THR A 83 -0.86 10.04 -2.95
C THR A 83 -1.47 9.08 -3.96
N ILE A 84 -2.79 8.91 -3.88
CA ILE A 84 -3.53 8.02 -4.75
C ILE A 84 -4.31 8.88 -5.73
N ASN A 85 -4.09 8.66 -7.01
CA ASN A 85 -4.79 9.35 -8.08
C ASN A 85 -5.62 8.33 -8.85
N ILE A 86 -6.92 8.55 -8.93
CA ILE A 86 -7.81 7.78 -9.79
C ILE A 86 -7.80 8.44 -11.16
N VAL A 87 -7.42 7.68 -12.17
CA VAL A 87 -7.30 8.15 -13.56
C VAL A 87 -8.48 7.60 -14.35
N ARG A 88 -9.18 8.48 -15.07
CA ARG A 88 -10.26 8.13 -15.99
C ARG A 88 -10.04 8.90 -17.31
N GLU A 89 -10.01 8.18 -18.42
CA GLU A 89 -9.73 8.72 -19.76
C GLU A 89 -8.50 9.65 -19.81
N PHE A 90 -7.37 9.18 -19.25
CA PHE A 90 -6.06 9.84 -19.17
C PHE A 90 -5.97 11.04 -18.21
N ASP A 91 -7.07 11.47 -17.62
CA ASP A 91 -7.13 12.58 -16.68
C ASP A 91 -7.29 12.10 -15.24
N VAL A 92 -6.72 12.87 -14.30
CA VAL A 92 -6.90 12.60 -12.87
C VAL A 92 -8.32 13.03 -12.48
N ALA A 93 -9.19 12.06 -12.27
CA ALA A 93 -10.57 12.28 -11.85
C ALA A 93 -10.65 12.58 -10.35
N GLU A 94 -9.87 11.86 -9.53
CA GLU A 94 -9.90 11.99 -8.08
C GLU A 94 -8.48 11.93 -7.49
N LYS A 95 -8.27 12.64 -6.38
CA LYS A 95 -7.04 12.61 -5.61
C LYS A 95 -7.36 12.31 -4.17
N HIS A 96 -6.86 11.18 -3.69
CA HIS A 96 -7.00 10.74 -2.33
C HIS A 96 -5.64 10.81 -1.64
N ARG A 97 -5.62 11.45 -0.47
CA ARG A 97 -4.48 11.33 0.43
C ARG A 97 -4.78 10.18 1.37
N VAL A 98 -3.79 9.32 1.58
CA VAL A 98 -3.93 8.26 2.58
C VAL A 98 -4.16 8.88 3.96
N GLU A 99 -5.26 8.49 4.59
CA GLU A 99 -5.55 8.82 5.98
C GLU A 99 -5.17 7.62 6.85
N ARG A 100 -4.64 7.90 8.04
CA ARG A 100 -4.28 6.83 8.98
C ARG A 100 -5.58 6.29 9.59
N PRO A 101 -5.96 5.02 9.37
CA PRO A 101 -7.16 4.47 9.96
C PRO A 101 -6.96 4.28 11.47
N GLY A 102 -8.04 4.22 12.23
CA GLY A 102 -7.97 3.82 13.65
C GLY A 102 -7.79 2.31 13.85
N ARG A 103 -8.09 1.51 12.81
CA ARG A 103 -8.11 0.05 12.87
C ARG A 103 -7.84 -0.56 11.49
N VAL A 104 -7.16 -1.70 11.46
CA VAL A 104 -6.99 -2.54 10.26
C VAL A 104 -7.39 -3.99 10.54
N GLN A 105 -8.00 -4.67 9.57
CA GLN A 105 -8.47 -6.05 9.70
C GLN A 105 -8.10 -6.86 8.46
N GLY A 106 -7.66 -8.12 8.66
CA GLY A 106 -7.42 -9.08 7.59
C GLY A 106 -6.22 -8.80 6.69
N VAL A 107 -5.34 -7.88 7.10
CA VAL A 107 -4.19 -7.43 6.28
C VAL A 107 -2.83 -7.63 6.93
N LEU A 108 -2.78 -7.84 8.25
CA LEU A 108 -1.55 -8.05 9.00
C LEU A 108 -1.58 -9.39 9.73
N GLU A 109 -0.48 -10.12 9.77
CA GLU A 109 -0.32 -11.32 10.59
C GLU A 109 0.17 -10.93 12.00
N CYS A 110 -0.37 -11.57 13.04
CA CYS A 110 0.15 -11.38 14.39
C CYS A 110 1.46 -12.16 14.57
N PRO A 111 2.56 -11.55 15.04
CA PRO A 111 3.81 -12.28 15.29
C PRO A 111 3.74 -13.21 16.51
N ASN A 112 2.73 -13.06 17.36
CA ASN A 112 2.53 -13.94 18.49
C ASN A 112 1.92 -15.27 18.03
N ARG A 113 2.74 -16.32 17.99
CA ARG A 113 2.33 -17.69 17.60
C ARG A 113 1.25 -18.33 18.47
N ASN A 114 0.98 -17.77 19.65
CA ASN A 114 -0.11 -18.20 20.53
C ASN A 114 -1.36 -17.31 20.39
N CYS A 115 -1.39 -16.43 19.40
CA CYS A 115 -2.56 -15.61 19.11
C CYS A 115 -3.61 -16.46 18.41
N ILE A 116 -4.87 -16.29 18.77
CA ILE A 116 -6.01 -17.00 18.16
C ILE A 116 -6.05 -16.83 16.63
N THR A 117 -5.57 -15.69 16.12
CA THR A 117 -5.53 -15.37 14.68
C THR A 117 -4.40 -16.07 13.92
N THR A 118 -3.48 -16.73 14.63
CA THR A 118 -2.36 -17.50 14.03
C THR A 118 -2.58 -19.01 14.13
N GLU A 119 -3.62 -19.42 14.88
CA GLU A 119 -4.08 -20.79 14.92
C GLU A 119 -5.05 -21.05 13.75
N SER A 120 -5.44 -22.31 13.52
CA SER A 120 -6.36 -22.68 12.43
C SER A 120 -7.83 -22.31 12.68
N GLU A 121 -8.05 -21.20 13.38
CA GLU A 121 -9.37 -20.67 13.69
C GLU A 121 -9.85 -19.74 12.55
N PRO A 122 -11.15 -19.74 12.21
CA PRO A 122 -11.70 -18.94 11.12
C PRO A 122 -11.92 -17.48 11.57
N VAL A 123 -10.87 -16.81 12.03
CA VAL A 123 -10.91 -15.45 12.57
C VAL A 123 -9.83 -14.60 11.91
N ASP A 124 -10.25 -13.53 11.23
CA ASP A 124 -9.32 -12.56 10.65
C ASP A 124 -8.56 -11.82 11.76
N SER A 125 -7.30 -11.49 11.48
CA SER A 125 -6.54 -10.61 12.35
C SER A 125 -7.14 -9.21 12.40
N ALA A 126 -7.01 -8.55 13.55
CA ALA A 126 -7.45 -7.17 13.72
C ALA A 126 -6.46 -6.42 14.60
N PHE A 127 -6.18 -5.18 14.22
CA PHE A 127 -5.23 -4.33 14.92
C PHE A 127 -5.76 -2.90 15.09
N GLU A 128 -5.65 -2.40 16.31
CA GLU A 128 -5.74 -0.97 16.63
C GLU A 128 -4.48 -0.27 16.09
N VAL A 129 -4.66 0.86 15.42
CA VAL A 129 -3.55 1.67 14.90
C VAL A 129 -3.16 2.71 15.96
N LEU A 130 -1.94 2.60 16.45
CA LEU A 130 -1.33 3.52 17.42
C LEU A 130 -0.53 4.59 16.67
N ASP A 131 -0.01 5.61 17.38
CA ASP A 131 0.87 6.62 16.78
C ASP A 131 2.19 6.01 16.26
N ASP A 132 2.75 5.06 17.00
CA ASP A 132 4.07 4.45 16.80
C ASP A 132 4.03 2.98 16.34
N GLY A 133 2.86 2.46 15.98
CA GLY A 133 2.72 1.06 15.58
C GLY A 133 1.28 0.60 15.46
N VAL A 134 1.09 -0.71 15.60
CA VAL A 134 -0.22 -1.36 15.62
C VAL A 134 -0.29 -2.36 16.79
N ARG A 135 -1.45 -2.47 17.43
CA ARG A 135 -1.71 -3.42 18.54
C ARG A 135 -2.75 -4.43 18.12
N CYS A 136 -2.43 -5.72 18.25
CA CYS A 136 -3.37 -6.80 17.99
C CYS A 136 -4.55 -6.73 18.98
N GLU A 137 -5.78 -6.70 18.48
CA GLU A 137 -7.00 -6.63 19.30
C GLU A 137 -7.27 -7.91 20.11
N TYR A 138 -6.56 -9.01 19.80
CA TYR A 138 -6.78 -10.32 20.45
C TYR A 138 -5.79 -10.63 21.57
N CYS A 139 -4.50 -10.30 21.38
CA CYS A 139 -3.45 -10.68 22.33
C CYS A 139 -2.58 -9.50 22.80
N ASP A 140 -2.98 -8.27 22.47
CA ASP A 140 -2.29 -7.02 22.82
C ASP A 140 -0.83 -6.89 22.34
N THR A 141 -0.38 -7.80 21.47
CA THR A 141 0.97 -7.74 20.89
C THR A 141 1.11 -6.49 20.02
N ILE A 142 2.19 -5.73 20.22
CA ILE A 142 2.45 -4.47 19.52
C ILE A 142 3.57 -4.65 18.50
N ILE A 143 3.31 -4.24 17.25
CA ILE A 143 4.29 -4.15 16.16
C ILE A 143 4.62 -2.68 15.95
N ARG A 144 5.89 -2.29 16.13
CA ARG A 144 6.35 -0.90 15.97
C ARG A 144 7.23 -0.69 14.74
N GLU A 145 8.03 -1.70 14.43
CA GLU A 145 8.99 -1.67 13.34
C GLU A 145 8.63 -2.77 12.34
N ASP A 146 9.02 -2.56 11.09
CA ASP A 146 8.87 -3.54 10.01
C ASP A 146 7.44 -4.10 9.88
N ILE A 147 6.42 -3.24 10.02
CA ILE A 147 5.01 -3.58 9.80
C ILE A 147 4.82 -4.28 8.43
N ALA A 148 5.65 -3.91 7.45
CA ALA A 148 5.65 -4.51 6.13
C ALA A 148 5.92 -6.02 6.14
N ALA A 149 6.82 -6.51 7.00
CA ALA A 149 7.12 -7.95 7.14
C ALA A 149 5.93 -8.75 7.71
N HIS A 150 4.92 -8.07 8.24
CA HIS A 150 3.72 -8.67 8.79
C HIS A 150 2.52 -8.55 7.86
N ILE A 151 2.65 -8.04 6.63
CA ILE A 151 1.54 -8.04 5.68
C ILE A 151 1.19 -9.48 5.30
N LEU A 152 -0.10 -9.82 5.37
CA LEU A 152 -0.62 -11.06 4.81
C LEU A 152 -0.53 -10.97 3.28
N VAL A 153 0.30 -11.81 2.68
CA VAL A 153 0.34 -11.98 1.23
C VAL A 153 -0.61 -13.12 0.88
N SER A 154 -1.73 -12.78 0.28
CA SER A 154 -2.74 -13.73 -0.22
C SER A 154 -2.33 -14.35 -1.55
#